data_AF-A0A6N9C6E9-F1
#
_entry.id   AF-A0A6N9C6E9-F1
#
_cell.length_a   1.000
_cell.length_b   1.000
_cell.length_c   1.000
_cell.angle_alpha   90.00
_cell.angle_beta   90.00
_cell.angle_gamma   90.00
#
_symmetry.space_group_name_H-M   'P 1'
#
loop_
_entity.id
_entity.type
_entity.pdbx_description
1 polymer ?
#
loop_
_entity_poly.entity_id
_entity_poly.type
_entity_poly.pdbx_seq_one_letter_code
_entity_poly.pdbx_strand_id
1 'polypeptide(L)'
;MKRYFKLPIVAIGIAAFLISCGSQNPYLSKGKELIKSDKRRKEERAAQQFKLAIQHEQDNAEAHYLLGYYDSELFYEDGTPEKASASIEERGKHMFQAYQNDKRKYLEILVFETLRNREPDVQNAALDAIERIYQQADRKKLLNSLKKAIKSKDNRDRHDAQWVLASLGRDHPEEIVPILIELLDHKRRETRLNVIKALGAIGDESAIPVLVEVVNSGAAKWQRDREDPEIRGLAVEALGKIGGTAVEQLVEIVENKGSSMRVDAIQALEQLGDERAVKPLLEVLSEQGNREVVVNF
;
A
#
# COMPACT_ATOMS: atom_id res chain seq x y z
N MET A 1 20.65 -27.24 17.84
CA MET A 1 19.42 -27.59 18.58
C MET A 1 18.27 -26.81 17.94
N LYS A 2 17.24 -27.51 17.44
CA LYS A 2 16.19 -27.00 16.54
C LYS A 2 15.39 -25.82 17.15
N ARG A 3 15.24 -24.72 16.41
CA ARG A 3 14.06 -23.84 16.48
C ARG A 3 13.45 -23.77 15.09
N TYR A 4 12.51 -24.67 14.82
CA TYR A 4 11.55 -24.49 13.75
C TYR A 4 10.79 -23.19 14.03
N PHE A 5 11.04 -22.14 13.25
CA PHE A 5 10.00 -21.14 13.06
C PHE A 5 8.86 -21.85 12.33
N LYS A 6 7.85 -22.26 13.10
CA LYS A 6 6.55 -22.59 12.54
C LYS A 6 6.10 -21.35 11.78
N LEU A 7 6.17 -21.38 10.45
CA LEU A 7 5.40 -20.47 9.61
C LEU A 7 3.95 -20.54 10.13
N PRO A 8 3.36 -19.42 10.59
CA PRO A 8 2.02 -19.44 11.09
C PRO A 8 1.10 -19.88 9.94
N ILE A 9 0.10 -20.64 10.32
CA ILE A 9 -0.96 -21.33 9.56
C ILE A 9 -1.76 -20.41 8.59
N VAL A 10 -1.34 -19.17 8.39
CA VAL A 10 -2.03 -18.13 7.59
C VAL A 10 -1.89 -18.36 6.07
N ALA A 11 -0.90 -19.13 5.60
CA ALA A 11 -0.79 -19.52 4.18
C ALA A 11 -1.97 -20.39 3.68
N ILE A 12 -2.83 -20.90 4.58
CA ILE A 12 -3.99 -21.74 4.23
C ILE A 12 -5.13 -20.91 3.58
N GLY A 13 -5.22 -19.59 3.83
CA GLY A 13 -6.31 -18.76 3.32
C GLY A 13 -6.33 -18.64 1.79
N ILE A 14 -5.18 -18.35 1.17
CA ILE A 14 -5.05 -18.19 -0.29
C ILE A 14 -5.21 -19.54 -1.00
N ALA A 15 -4.76 -20.63 -0.36
CA ALA A 15 -4.92 -21.97 -0.90
C ALA A 15 -6.41 -22.31 -1.07
N ALA A 16 -7.30 -21.91 -0.15
CA ALA A 16 -8.72 -22.26 -0.23
C ALA A 16 -9.45 -21.68 -1.48
N PHE A 17 -9.05 -20.51 -1.97
CA PHE A 17 -9.69 -19.85 -3.13
C PHE A 17 -9.18 -20.32 -4.50
N LEU A 18 -7.95 -20.84 -4.57
CA LEU A 18 -7.33 -21.36 -5.79
C LEU A 18 -7.43 -22.89 -5.93
N ILE A 19 -8.02 -23.60 -4.96
CA ILE A 19 -8.28 -25.03 -5.09
C ILE A 19 -9.55 -25.25 -5.93
N SER A 20 -9.41 -25.09 -7.25
CA SER A 20 -10.14 -25.98 -8.14
C SER A 20 -9.45 -27.35 -8.08
N CYS A 21 -10.15 -28.34 -7.53
CA CYS A 21 -9.84 -29.75 -7.79
C CYS A 21 -10.30 -30.03 -9.23
N GLY A 22 -9.41 -29.90 -10.20
CA GLY A 22 -9.76 -30.16 -11.60
C GLY A 22 -8.77 -29.70 -12.66
N SER A 23 -7.55 -29.25 -12.34
CA SER A 23 -6.60 -28.94 -13.42
C SER A 23 -6.14 -30.23 -14.10
N GLN A 24 -6.39 -30.34 -15.40
CA GLN A 24 -5.87 -31.46 -16.21
C GLN A 24 -4.34 -31.45 -16.30
N ASN A 25 -3.68 -30.35 -15.90
CA ASN A 25 -2.23 -30.21 -15.88
C ASN A 25 -1.61 -30.96 -14.67
N PRO A 26 -0.88 -32.07 -14.89
CA PRO A 26 -0.35 -32.89 -13.80
C PRO A 26 0.76 -32.19 -13.02
N TYR A 27 1.50 -31.28 -13.64
CA TYR A 27 2.55 -30.51 -12.98
C TYR A 27 1.95 -29.50 -12.01
N LEU A 28 0.90 -28.78 -12.42
CA LEU A 28 0.18 -27.85 -11.55
C LEU A 28 -0.37 -28.58 -10.32
N SER A 29 -1.04 -29.71 -10.51
CA SER A 29 -1.56 -30.55 -9.43
C SER A 29 -0.45 -30.99 -8.47
N LYS A 30 0.68 -31.48 -8.99
CA LYS A 30 1.83 -31.90 -8.18
C LYS A 30 2.49 -30.75 -7.43
N GLY A 31 2.58 -29.55 -8.04
CA GLY A 31 3.06 -28.34 -7.37
C GLY A 31 2.19 -27.95 -6.18
N LYS A 32 0.86 -27.97 -6.36
CA LYS A 32 -0.12 -27.69 -5.30
C LYS A 32 -0.04 -28.72 -4.16
N GLU A 33 0.16 -29.99 -4.47
CA GLU A 33 0.38 -31.04 -3.46
C GLU A 33 1.66 -30.82 -2.65
N LEU A 34 2.74 -30.38 -3.30
CA LEU A 34 4.01 -30.10 -2.63
C LEU A 34 3.87 -28.99 -1.59
N ILE A 35 3.21 -27.87 -1.92
CA ILE A 35 2.99 -26.75 -0.97
C ILE A 35 2.25 -27.22 0.29
N LYS A 36 1.27 -28.13 0.12
CA LYS A 36 0.47 -28.69 1.21
C LYS A 36 1.23 -29.71 2.07
N SER A 37 2.38 -30.20 1.60
CA SER A 37 3.15 -31.20 2.32
C SER A 37 4.05 -30.60 3.41
N ASP A 38 4.59 -31.46 4.27
CA ASP A 38 5.62 -31.11 5.27
C ASP A 38 7.05 -31.36 4.75
N LYS A 39 7.22 -31.55 3.43
CA LYS A 39 8.52 -31.85 2.83
C LYS A 39 9.44 -30.64 2.90
N ARG A 40 10.74 -30.89 3.08
CA ARG A 40 11.79 -29.87 2.98
C ARG A 40 11.81 -29.26 1.58
N ARG A 41 12.06 -27.94 1.49
CA ARG A 41 12.14 -27.17 0.23
C ARG A 41 10.89 -27.33 -0.65
N LYS A 42 9.72 -27.46 -0.03
CA LYS A 42 8.46 -27.71 -0.74
C LYS A 42 8.07 -26.58 -1.70
N GLU A 43 8.33 -25.33 -1.34
CA GLU A 43 8.00 -24.14 -2.15
C GLU A 43 8.87 -24.07 -3.39
N GLU A 44 10.19 -24.25 -3.26
CA GLU A 44 11.10 -24.35 -4.40
C GLU A 44 10.70 -25.50 -5.35
N ARG A 45 10.42 -26.68 -4.79
CA ARG A 45 10.00 -27.83 -5.60
C ARG A 45 8.66 -27.58 -6.28
N ALA A 46 7.75 -26.86 -5.63
CA ALA A 46 6.48 -26.45 -6.21
C ALA A 46 6.68 -25.43 -7.33
N ALA A 47 7.54 -24.42 -7.14
CA ALA A 47 7.91 -23.45 -8.15
C ALA A 47 8.46 -24.14 -9.42
N GLN A 48 9.32 -25.16 -9.27
CA GLN A 48 9.77 -25.98 -10.41
C GLN A 48 8.60 -26.68 -11.12
N GLN A 49 7.62 -27.19 -10.38
CA GLN A 49 6.42 -27.79 -10.99
C GLN A 49 5.55 -26.74 -11.70
N PHE A 50 5.43 -25.53 -11.16
CA PHE A 50 4.70 -24.45 -11.84
C PHE A 50 5.40 -24.00 -13.12
N LYS A 51 6.74 -23.93 -13.14
CA LYS A 51 7.52 -23.71 -14.37
C LYS A 51 7.21 -24.78 -15.43
N LEU A 52 7.19 -26.06 -15.03
CA LEU A 52 6.82 -27.17 -15.93
C LEU A 52 5.36 -27.08 -16.40
N ALA A 53 4.45 -26.68 -15.51
CA ALA A 53 3.03 -26.50 -15.85
C ALA A 53 2.87 -25.44 -16.96
N ILE A 54 3.54 -24.29 -16.83
CA ILE A 54 3.55 -23.21 -17.83
C ILE A 54 4.18 -23.67 -19.15
N GLN A 55 5.24 -24.48 -19.10
CA GLN A 55 5.86 -25.01 -20.33
C GLN A 55 4.89 -25.89 -21.13
N HIS A 56 3.98 -26.61 -20.47
CA HIS A 56 3.00 -27.49 -21.14
C HIS A 56 1.68 -26.77 -21.46
N GLU A 57 1.37 -25.69 -20.73
CA GLU A 57 0.14 -24.93 -20.87
C GLU A 57 0.48 -23.45 -20.59
N GLN A 58 0.92 -22.75 -21.65
CA GLN A 58 1.51 -21.41 -21.55
C GLN A 58 0.53 -20.36 -21.01
N ASP A 59 -0.76 -20.55 -21.21
CA ASP A 59 -1.84 -19.68 -20.76
C ASP A 59 -2.43 -20.10 -19.39
N ASN A 60 -1.79 -21.05 -18.67
CA ASN A 60 -2.26 -21.47 -17.36
C ASN A 60 -2.09 -20.36 -16.32
N ALA A 61 -3.17 -19.60 -16.10
CA ALA A 61 -3.20 -18.47 -15.20
C ALA A 61 -2.81 -18.82 -13.76
N GLU A 62 -3.24 -19.99 -13.27
CA GLU A 62 -2.95 -20.43 -11.89
C GLU A 62 -1.48 -20.79 -11.71
N ALA A 63 -0.88 -21.49 -12.67
CA ALA A 63 0.55 -21.79 -12.63
C ALA A 63 1.39 -20.51 -12.65
N HIS A 64 1.02 -19.53 -13.47
CA HIS A 64 1.64 -18.22 -13.50
C HIS A 64 1.54 -17.50 -12.14
N TYR A 65 0.35 -17.42 -11.55
CA TYR A 65 0.19 -16.77 -10.25
C TYR A 65 0.98 -17.47 -9.14
N LEU A 66 0.87 -18.79 -9.04
CA LEU A 66 1.55 -19.57 -8.02
C LEU A 66 3.08 -19.50 -8.20
N LEU A 67 3.57 -19.44 -9.43
CA LEU A 67 5.00 -19.25 -9.67
C LEU A 67 5.47 -17.89 -9.16
N GLY A 68 4.77 -16.80 -9.51
CA GLY A 68 5.10 -15.48 -8.99
C GLY A 68 4.99 -15.40 -7.46
N TYR A 69 4.08 -16.16 -6.86
CA TYR A 69 3.91 -16.21 -5.41
C TYR A 69 5.06 -16.96 -4.72
N TYR A 70 5.43 -18.16 -5.18
CA TYR A 70 6.33 -19.08 -4.45
C TYR A 70 7.79 -19.10 -4.91
N ASP A 71 8.17 -18.44 -6.02
CA ASP A 71 9.56 -18.41 -6.52
C ASP A 71 10.40 -17.34 -5.80
N SER A 72 10.51 -17.43 -4.47
CA SER A 72 11.25 -16.48 -3.61
C SER A 72 12.73 -16.85 -3.41
N GLU A 73 13.55 -15.84 -3.07
CA GLU A 73 14.96 -16.02 -2.70
C GLU A 73 15.11 -16.86 -1.43
N LEU A 74 15.98 -17.87 -1.53
CA LEU A 74 16.47 -18.60 -0.36
C LEU A 74 17.88 -18.10 -0.06
N PHE A 75 18.13 -17.71 1.18
CA PHE A 75 19.46 -17.33 1.66
C PHE A 75 20.06 -18.46 2.48
N TYR A 76 21.37 -18.68 2.31
CA TYR A 76 22.19 -19.42 3.26
C TYR A 76 22.21 -18.71 4.62
N GLU A 77 22.61 -19.42 5.68
CA GLU A 77 22.72 -18.84 7.04
C GLU A 77 23.69 -17.66 7.12
N ASP A 78 24.61 -17.53 6.15
CA ASP A 78 25.55 -16.43 6.01
C ASP A 78 25.02 -15.24 5.16
N GLY A 79 23.75 -15.29 4.76
CA GLY A 79 23.10 -14.24 3.97
C GLY A 79 23.44 -14.25 2.48
N THR A 80 24.18 -15.25 1.98
CA THR A 80 24.40 -15.40 0.53
C THR A 80 23.23 -16.15 -0.14
N PRO A 81 22.78 -15.75 -1.34
CA PRO A 81 21.66 -16.44 -1.99
C PRO A 81 22.04 -17.88 -2.37
N GLU A 82 21.22 -18.85 -1.94
CA GLU A 82 21.42 -20.29 -2.16
C GLU A 82 21.20 -20.70 -3.62
N LYS A 83 20.47 -19.89 -4.40
CA LYS A 83 20.26 -20.06 -5.84
C LYS A 83 19.63 -18.81 -6.48
N ALA A 84 19.71 -18.73 -7.81
CA ALA A 84 18.93 -17.80 -8.63
C ALA A 84 17.43 -18.18 -8.57
N SER A 85 16.70 -17.60 -7.62
CA SER A 85 15.24 -17.48 -7.67
C SER A 85 14.85 -16.29 -8.53
N ALA A 86 13.55 -16.12 -8.77
CA ALA A 86 13.05 -15.04 -9.59
C ALA A 86 13.17 -13.69 -8.87
N SER A 87 13.57 -12.64 -9.60
CA SER A 87 13.54 -11.27 -9.08
C SER A 87 12.09 -10.82 -8.80
N ILE A 88 11.90 -9.74 -8.05
CA ILE A 88 10.56 -9.16 -7.80
C ILE A 88 9.85 -8.87 -9.13
N GLU A 89 10.56 -8.35 -10.12
CA GLU A 89 10.05 -8.04 -11.44
C GLU A 89 9.67 -9.29 -12.24
N GLU A 90 10.45 -10.37 -12.14
CA GLU A 90 10.13 -11.65 -12.77
C GLU A 90 8.88 -12.28 -12.15
N ARG A 91 8.77 -12.23 -10.82
CA ARG A 91 7.58 -12.69 -10.09
C ARG A 91 6.35 -11.86 -10.45
N GLY A 92 6.48 -10.54 -10.48
CA GLY A 92 5.41 -9.63 -10.88
C GLY A 92 5.00 -9.82 -12.34
N LYS A 93 5.94 -10.10 -13.25
CA LYS A 93 5.65 -10.50 -14.63
C LYS A 93 4.81 -11.78 -14.68
N HIS A 94 5.12 -12.80 -13.88
CA HIS A 94 4.29 -14.01 -13.82
C HIS A 94 2.88 -13.72 -13.27
N MET A 95 2.76 -12.92 -12.22
CA MET A 95 1.46 -12.49 -11.69
C MET A 95 0.64 -11.66 -12.71
N PHE A 96 1.31 -10.82 -13.49
CA PHE A 96 0.68 -10.07 -14.60
C PHE A 96 0.18 -11.00 -15.70
N GLN A 97 0.95 -12.04 -16.04
CA GLN A 97 0.50 -13.07 -16.99
C GLN A 97 -0.71 -13.84 -16.47
N ALA A 98 -0.77 -14.15 -15.17
CA ALA A 98 -1.97 -14.73 -14.58
C ALA A 98 -3.19 -13.83 -14.78
N TYR A 99 -3.02 -12.51 -14.57
CA TYR A 99 -4.04 -11.53 -14.88
C TYR A 99 -4.43 -11.50 -16.36
N GLN A 100 -3.49 -11.58 -17.31
CA GLN A 100 -3.83 -11.60 -18.73
C GLN A 100 -4.74 -12.78 -19.09
N ASN A 101 -4.50 -13.93 -18.46
CA ASN A 101 -5.23 -15.18 -18.72
C ASN A 101 -6.57 -15.27 -17.96
N ASP A 102 -6.72 -14.62 -16.81
CA ASP A 102 -8.03 -14.42 -16.14
C ASP A 102 -8.08 -13.06 -15.41
N LYS A 103 -8.47 -12.04 -16.17
CA LYS A 103 -8.44 -10.63 -15.74
C LYS A 103 -9.33 -10.31 -14.55
N ARG A 104 -10.43 -11.05 -14.35
CA ARG A 104 -11.34 -10.77 -13.23
C ARG A 104 -10.78 -11.40 -11.97
N LYS A 105 -10.50 -12.70 -12.02
CA LYS A 105 -10.05 -13.47 -10.86
C LYS A 105 -8.74 -12.93 -10.31
N TYR A 106 -7.73 -12.71 -11.17
CA TYR A 106 -6.42 -12.31 -10.67
C TYR A 106 -6.32 -10.82 -10.35
N LEU A 107 -7.19 -9.96 -10.88
CA LEU A 107 -7.30 -8.61 -10.36
C LEU A 107 -7.81 -8.62 -8.91
N GLU A 108 -8.85 -9.42 -8.63
CA GLU A 108 -9.38 -9.56 -7.27
C GLU A 108 -8.34 -10.19 -6.33
N ILE A 109 -7.64 -11.25 -6.76
CA ILE A 109 -6.60 -11.90 -5.96
C ILE A 109 -5.44 -10.95 -5.68
N LEU A 110 -4.88 -10.28 -6.69
CA LEU A 110 -3.73 -9.40 -6.50
C LEU A 110 -4.03 -8.29 -5.49
N VAL A 111 -5.17 -7.61 -5.66
CA VAL A 111 -5.53 -6.46 -4.82
C VAL A 111 -6.00 -6.88 -3.43
N PHE A 112 -6.86 -7.89 -3.32
CA PHE A 112 -7.57 -8.19 -2.07
C PHE A 112 -7.05 -9.43 -1.33
N GLU A 113 -6.08 -10.17 -1.88
CA GLU A 113 -5.52 -11.35 -1.23
C GLU A 113 -4.00 -11.30 -1.18
N THR A 114 -3.32 -11.09 -2.32
CA THR A 114 -1.85 -11.15 -2.40
C THR A 114 -1.18 -10.04 -1.61
N LEU A 115 -1.69 -8.81 -1.68
CA LEU A 115 -1.16 -7.69 -0.88
C LEU A 115 -1.32 -7.90 0.63
N ARG A 116 -2.26 -8.73 1.07
CA ARG A 116 -2.45 -9.04 2.50
C ARG A 116 -1.43 -10.05 3.03
N ASN A 117 -0.54 -10.57 2.18
CA ASN A 117 0.56 -11.44 2.59
C ASN A 117 1.53 -10.68 3.51
N ARG A 118 2.18 -11.36 4.46
CA ARG A 118 3.18 -10.79 5.37
C ARG A 118 4.58 -10.73 4.77
N GLU A 119 4.82 -11.40 3.64
CA GLU A 119 6.11 -11.44 2.95
C GLU A 119 6.27 -10.24 2.01
N PRO A 120 7.23 -9.33 2.27
CA PRO A 120 7.42 -8.12 1.46
C PRO A 120 7.62 -8.42 -0.02
N ASP A 121 8.35 -9.48 -0.36
CA ASP A 121 8.65 -9.79 -1.77
C ASP A 121 7.39 -10.21 -2.54
N VAL A 122 6.45 -10.91 -1.89
CA VAL A 122 5.16 -11.27 -2.50
C VAL A 122 4.33 -10.02 -2.74
N GLN A 123 4.32 -9.11 -1.77
CA GLN A 123 3.61 -7.84 -1.89
C GLN A 123 4.20 -6.97 -3.00
N ASN A 124 5.53 -6.84 -3.06
CA ASN A 124 6.22 -6.06 -4.07
C ASN A 124 6.04 -6.67 -5.47
N ALA A 125 6.05 -8.00 -5.60
CA ALA A 125 5.74 -8.66 -6.87
C ALA A 125 4.29 -8.40 -7.31
N ALA A 126 3.34 -8.37 -6.36
CA ALA A 126 1.95 -8.02 -6.66
C ALA A 126 1.81 -6.54 -7.08
N LEU A 127 2.55 -5.62 -6.45
CA LEU A 127 2.58 -4.21 -6.85
C LEU A 127 3.20 -4.03 -8.23
N ASP A 128 4.31 -4.71 -8.57
CA ASP A 128 4.88 -4.73 -9.92
C ASP A 128 3.85 -5.24 -10.94
N ALA A 129 3.13 -6.32 -10.62
CA ALA A 129 2.06 -6.82 -11.47
C ALA A 129 0.93 -5.80 -11.66
N ILE A 130 0.53 -5.09 -10.61
CA ILE A 130 -0.51 -4.05 -10.66
C ILE A 130 -0.04 -2.85 -11.48
N GLU A 131 1.22 -2.43 -11.36
CA GLU A 131 1.81 -1.37 -12.18
C GLU A 131 1.81 -1.76 -13.66
N ARG A 132 2.13 -3.02 -13.99
CA ARG A 132 2.00 -3.53 -15.37
C ARG A 132 0.55 -3.50 -15.86
N ILE A 133 -0.43 -3.85 -15.02
CA ILE A 133 -1.85 -3.74 -15.37
C ILE A 133 -2.22 -2.28 -15.67
N TYR A 134 -1.72 -1.36 -14.86
CA TYR A 134 -1.95 0.07 -15.01
C TYR A 134 -1.35 0.62 -16.32
N GLN A 135 -0.11 0.25 -16.65
CA GLN A 135 0.59 0.74 -17.85
C GLN A 135 0.16 0.07 -19.15
N GLN A 136 -0.09 -1.25 -19.13
CA GLN A 136 -0.06 -2.07 -20.34
C GLN A 136 -1.37 -2.84 -20.61
N ALA A 137 -2.34 -2.78 -19.69
CA ALA A 137 -3.59 -3.54 -19.83
C ALA A 137 -4.83 -2.68 -19.52
N ASP A 138 -5.73 -3.12 -18.62
CA ASP A 138 -7.00 -2.43 -18.36
C ASP A 138 -6.88 -1.39 -17.22
N ARG A 139 -6.09 -0.32 -17.44
CA ARG A 139 -5.96 0.85 -16.53
C ARG A 139 -7.31 1.31 -15.97
N LYS A 140 -8.27 1.56 -16.86
CA LYS A 140 -9.63 2.01 -16.50
C LYS A 140 -10.35 1.03 -15.58
N LYS A 141 -10.22 -0.28 -15.81
CA LYS A 141 -10.88 -1.30 -14.99
C LYS A 141 -10.23 -1.40 -13.61
N LEU A 142 -8.91 -1.36 -13.54
CA LEU A 142 -8.15 -1.29 -12.29
C LEU A 142 -8.58 -0.08 -11.46
N LEU A 143 -8.52 1.13 -12.03
CA LEU A 143 -8.88 2.35 -11.32
C LEU A 143 -10.34 2.34 -10.86
N ASN A 144 -11.28 1.86 -11.68
CA ASN A 144 -12.69 1.72 -11.26
C ASN A 144 -12.86 0.75 -10.09
N SER A 145 -12.10 -0.36 -10.08
CA SER A 145 -12.09 -1.31 -8.98
C SER A 145 -11.58 -0.68 -7.70
N LEU A 146 -10.44 0.03 -7.76
CA LEU A 146 -9.83 0.73 -6.62
C LEU A 146 -10.73 1.85 -6.10
N LYS A 147 -11.32 2.67 -6.98
CA LYS A 147 -12.32 3.69 -6.61
C LYS A 147 -13.50 3.07 -5.86
N LYS A 148 -14.00 1.90 -6.29
CA LYS A 148 -15.08 1.19 -5.59
C LYS A 148 -14.61 0.67 -4.22
N ALA A 149 -13.42 0.11 -4.16
CA ALA A 149 -12.87 -0.52 -2.95
C ALA A 149 -12.51 0.48 -1.86
N ILE A 150 -11.93 1.65 -2.17
CA ILE A 150 -11.68 2.71 -1.17
C ILE A 150 -12.99 3.31 -0.59
N LYS A 151 -14.12 3.11 -1.30
CA LYS A 151 -15.48 3.42 -0.85
C LYS A 151 -16.20 2.21 -0.21
N SER A 152 -15.53 1.08 -0.02
CA SER A 152 -16.15 -0.14 0.55
C SER A 152 -16.58 0.05 2.00
N LYS A 153 -17.53 -0.76 2.47
CA LYS A 153 -17.85 -0.88 3.90
C LYS A 153 -16.82 -1.73 4.63
N ASP A 154 -16.18 -2.69 3.95
CA ASP A 154 -15.11 -3.50 4.53
C ASP A 154 -13.85 -2.64 4.71
N ASN A 155 -13.28 -2.64 5.91
CA ASN A 155 -12.11 -1.84 6.25
C ASN A 155 -10.86 -2.32 5.51
N ARG A 156 -10.74 -3.62 5.25
CA ARG A 156 -9.61 -4.23 4.54
C ARG A 156 -9.61 -3.81 3.08
N ASP A 157 -10.74 -3.92 2.39
CA ASP A 157 -10.88 -3.47 1.00
C ASP A 157 -10.48 -1.99 0.84
N ARG A 158 -10.87 -1.15 1.81
CA ARG A 158 -10.50 0.27 1.77
C ARG A 158 -9.01 0.49 2.00
N HIS A 159 -8.39 -0.29 2.88
CA HIS A 159 -6.96 -0.21 3.16
C HIS A 159 -6.12 -0.72 1.99
N ASP A 160 -6.49 -1.87 1.41
CA ASP A 160 -5.82 -2.43 0.24
C ASP A 160 -5.88 -1.43 -0.93
N ALA A 161 -7.06 -0.85 -1.19
CA ALA A 161 -7.21 0.16 -2.23
C ALA A 161 -6.42 1.43 -1.95
N GLN A 162 -6.36 1.89 -0.69
CA GLN A 162 -5.55 3.03 -0.28
C GLN A 162 -4.06 2.78 -0.54
N TRP A 163 -3.57 1.58 -0.23
CA TRP A 163 -2.18 1.24 -0.45
C TRP A 163 -1.83 1.16 -1.94
N VAL A 164 -2.66 0.49 -2.74
CA VAL A 164 -2.45 0.42 -4.19
C VAL A 164 -2.50 1.80 -4.83
N LEU A 165 -3.50 2.62 -4.48
CA LEU A 165 -3.59 3.99 -5.00
C LEU A 165 -2.38 4.83 -4.58
N ALA A 166 -1.90 4.69 -3.34
CA ALA A 166 -0.69 5.38 -2.90
C ALA A 166 0.55 4.92 -3.69
N SER A 167 0.68 3.61 -3.94
CA SER A 167 1.79 3.07 -4.73
C SER A 167 1.78 3.61 -6.16
N LEU A 168 0.65 3.51 -6.86
CA LEU A 168 0.50 4.03 -8.22
C LEU A 168 0.69 5.55 -8.27
N GLY A 169 0.20 6.27 -7.26
CA GLY A 169 0.27 7.73 -7.23
C GLY A 169 1.67 8.30 -7.01
N ARG A 170 2.62 7.52 -6.50
CA ARG A 170 4.03 7.95 -6.44
C ARG A 170 4.66 8.06 -7.83
N ASP A 171 4.28 7.16 -8.73
CA ASP A 171 4.79 7.13 -10.10
C ASP A 171 3.91 7.94 -11.06
N HIS A 172 2.61 8.08 -10.76
CA HIS A 172 1.60 8.74 -11.62
C HIS A 172 0.71 9.74 -10.84
N PRO A 173 1.29 10.73 -10.15
CA PRO A 173 0.53 11.65 -9.30
C PRO A 173 -0.52 12.45 -10.08
N GLU A 174 -0.24 12.79 -11.35
CA GLU A 174 -1.09 13.61 -12.20
C GLU A 174 -2.46 12.99 -12.50
N GLU A 175 -2.60 11.67 -12.42
CA GLU A 175 -3.90 11.00 -12.53
C GLU A 175 -4.46 10.60 -11.16
N ILE A 176 -3.61 10.10 -10.26
CA ILE A 176 -4.08 9.49 -9.02
C ILE A 176 -4.47 10.53 -7.97
N VAL A 177 -3.73 11.64 -7.86
CA VAL A 177 -4.05 12.71 -6.89
C VAL A 177 -5.44 13.31 -7.17
N PRO A 178 -5.80 13.70 -8.41
CA PRO A 178 -7.16 14.19 -8.70
C PRO A 178 -8.27 13.22 -8.34
N ILE A 179 -8.05 11.90 -8.55
CA ILE A 179 -9.01 10.86 -8.16
C ILE A 179 -9.21 10.84 -6.65
N LEU A 180 -8.12 10.93 -5.88
CA LEU A 180 -8.18 10.95 -4.42
C LEU A 180 -8.86 12.23 -3.92
N ILE A 181 -8.54 13.39 -4.49
CA ILE A 181 -9.18 14.67 -4.15
C ILE A 181 -10.70 14.62 -4.33
N GLU A 182 -11.20 14.01 -5.40
CA GLU A 182 -12.65 13.81 -5.63
C GLU A 182 -13.30 13.05 -4.47
N LEU A 183 -12.59 12.07 -3.90
CA LEU A 183 -13.09 11.17 -2.87
C LEU A 183 -13.03 11.75 -1.44
N LEU A 184 -12.40 12.91 -1.27
CA LEU A 184 -12.43 13.61 0.02
C LEU A 184 -13.86 14.07 0.38
N ASP A 185 -14.74 14.37 -0.57
CA ASP A 185 -16.15 14.73 -0.27
C ASP A 185 -17.06 13.50 -0.01
N HIS A 186 -16.46 12.32 0.18
CA HIS A 186 -17.25 11.12 0.38
C HIS A 186 -17.95 11.12 1.76
N LYS A 187 -19.24 10.75 1.79
CA LYS A 187 -20.07 10.73 3.01
C LYS A 187 -19.50 9.89 4.15
N ARG A 188 -18.75 8.83 3.83
CA ARG A 188 -18.13 7.93 4.81
C ARG A 188 -16.81 8.52 5.28
N ARG A 189 -16.71 8.75 6.58
CA ARG A 189 -15.52 9.24 7.29
C ARG A 189 -14.28 8.40 7.02
N GLU A 190 -14.38 7.08 7.12
CA GLU A 190 -13.24 6.19 6.93
C GLU A 190 -12.72 6.18 5.49
N THR A 191 -13.57 6.51 4.51
CA THR A 191 -13.10 6.74 3.14
C THR A 191 -12.24 7.99 3.08
N ARG A 192 -12.68 9.10 3.71
CA ARG A 192 -11.91 10.36 3.74
C ARG A 192 -10.56 10.18 4.45
N LEU A 193 -10.53 9.51 5.61
CA LEU A 193 -9.27 9.19 6.31
C LEU A 193 -8.29 8.42 5.41
N ASN A 194 -8.77 7.40 4.72
CA ASN A 194 -7.91 6.60 3.83
C ASN A 194 -7.43 7.40 2.61
N VAL A 195 -8.25 8.33 2.11
CA VAL A 195 -7.84 9.23 1.02
C VAL A 195 -6.73 10.18 1.49
N ILE A 196 -6.85 10.79 2.68
CA ILE A 196 -5.81 11.67 3.24
C ILE A 196 -4.51 10.88 3.48
N LYS A 197 -4.60 9.65 4.01
CA LYS A 197 -3.44 8.74 4.14
C LYS A 197 -2.79 8.46 2.79
N ALA A 198 -3.58 8.21 1.75
CA ALA A 198 -3.07 7.98 0.40
C ALA A 198 -2.33 9.22 -0.12
N LEU A 199 -2.93 10.41 -0.02
CA LEU A 199 -2.32 11.66 -0.47
C LEU A 199 -0.98 11.94 0.23
N GLY A 200 -0.91 11.77 1.55
CA GLY A 200 0.35 11.90 2.29
C GLY A 200 1.38 10.83 1.91
N ALA A 201 0.96 9.59 1.65
CA ALA A 201 1.86 8.51 1.24
C ALA A 201 2.35 8.60 -0.22
N ILE A 202 1.63 9.35 -1.06
CA ILE A 202 2.07 9.74 -2.41
C ILE A 202 3.14 10.82 -2.28
N GLY A 203 2.93 11.81 -1.41
CA GLY A 203 3.90 12.87 -1.14
C GLY A 203 3.96 13.95 -2.23
N ASP A 204 2.97 14.01 -3.11
CA ASP A 204 2.93 14.97 -4.22
C ASP A 204 2.40 16.33 -3.77
N GLU A 205 3.08 17.40 -4.16
CA GLU A 205 2.79 18.78 -3.74
C GLU A 205 1.43 19.30 -4.23
N SER A 206 0.88 18.73 -5.31
CA SER A 206 -0.45 19.14 -5.79
C SER A 206 -1.59 18.83 -4.81
N ALA A 207 -1.32 17.98 -3.80
CA ALA A 207 -2.26 17.71 -2.71
C ALA A 207 -2.27 18.80 -1.62
N ILE A 208 -1.25 19.67 -1.53
CA ILE A 208 -1.11 20.66 -0.46
C ILE A 208 -2.35 21.57 -0.36
N PRO A 209 -2.86 22.20 -1.46
CA PRO A 209 -3.98 23.13 -1.36
C PRO A 209 -5.22 22.48 -0.73
N VAL A 210 -5.55 21.25 -1.13
CA VAL A 210 -6.73 20.56 -0.58
C VAL A 210 -6.51 20.11 0.86
N LEU A 211 -5.29 19.71 1.23
CA LEU A 211 -4.98 19.32 2.61
C LEU A 211 -5.07 20.53 3.55
N VAL A 212 -4.59 21.69 3.12
CA VAL A 212 -4.77 22.96 3.85
C VAL A 212 -6.26 23.31 4.02
N GLU A 213 -7.08 23.12 2.99
CA GLU A 213 -8.53 23.30 3.12
C GLU A 213 -9.14 22.35 4.17
N VAL A 214 -8.70 21.09 4.20
CA VAL A 214 -9.17 20.10 5.19
C VAL A 214 -8.72 20.50 6.60
N VAL A 215 -7.48 20.95 6.79
CA VAL A 215 -6.98 21.45 8.08
C VAL A 215 -7.77 22.65 8.56
N ASN A 216 -8.06 23.61 7.68
CA ASN A 216 -8.73 24.85 8.04
C ASN A 216 -10.23 24.67 8.21
N SER A 217 -10.85 23.67 7.55
CA SER A 217 -12.24 23.25 7.63
C SER A 217 -13.31 24.37 7.61
N GLY A 218 -12.91 25.59 7.23
CA GLY A 218 -13.73 26.78 7.16
C GLY A 218 -14.64 26.82 5.92
N ALA A 219 -14.27 26.10 4.86
CA ALA A 219 -15.00 26.05 3.61
C ALA A 219 -16.33 25.29 3.74
N ALA A 220 -17.39 25.80 3.11
CA ALA A 220 -18.72 25.17 3.12
C ALA A 220 -18.72 23.70 2.64
N LYS A 221 -17.72 23.34 1.82
CA LYS A 221 -17.49 21.97 1.32
C LYS A 221 -17.16 20.97 2.44
N TRP A 222 -16.43 21.40 3.47
CA TRP A 222 -15.91 20.53 4.54
C TRP A 222 -16.73 20.60 5.82
N GLN A 223 -18.00 21.03 5.76
CA GLN A 223 -18.87 21.21 6.95
C GLN A 223 -18.95 19.97 7.85
N ARG A 224 -18.86 18.76 7.27
CA ARG A 224 -18.87 17.50 8.03
C ARG A 224 -17.56 17.18 8.75
N ASP A 225 -16.45 17.72 8.27
CA ASP A 225 -15.11 17.51 8.82
C ASP A 225 -14.66 18.66 9.72
N ARG A 226 -15.43 19.75 9.76
CA ARG A 226 -15.21 20.94 10.59
C ARG A 226 -15.05 20.64 12.08
N GLU A 227 -15.56 19.50 12.52
CA GLU A 227 -15.46 19.05 13.90
C GLU A 227 -14.72 17.73 14.07
N ASP A 228 -14.10 17.16 13.02
CA ASP A 228 -13.39 15.87 13.11
C ASP A 228 -11.88 16.09 13.33
N PRO A 229 -11.38 16.01 14.58
CA PRO A 229 -9.99 16.33 14.86
C PRO A 229 -9.04 15.29 14.27
N GLU A 230 -9.49 14.04 14.05
CA GLU A 230 -8.66 13.00 13.43
C GLU A 230 -8.45 13.30 11.94
N ILE A 231 -9.49 13.71 11.21
CA ILE A 231 -9.36 14.10 9.80
C ILE A 231 -8.39 15.28 9.65
N ARG A 232 -8.52 16.29 10.51
CA ARG A 232 -7.68 17.49 10.48
C ARG A 232 -6.23 17.18 10.88
N GLY A 233 -6.02 16.46 11.97
CA GLY A 233 -4.68 16.04 12.42
C GLY A 233 -3.99 15.17 11.38
N LEU A 234 -4.73 14.25 10.74
CA LEU A 234 -4.19 13.41 9.67
C LEU A 234 -3.85 14.21 8.40
N ALA A 235 -4.56 15.30 8.12
CA ALA A 235 -4.21 16.20 7.02
C ALA A 235 -2.90 16.97 7.32
N VAL A 236 -2.66 17.35 8.58
CA VAL A 236 -1.37 17.89 9.02
C VAL A 236 -0.26 16.85 8.91
N GLU A 237 -0.50 15.61 9.34
CA GLU A 237 0.45 14.50 9.16
C GLU A 237 0.76 14.27 7.66
N ALA A 238 -0.24 14.34 6.80
CA ALA A 238 -0.07 14.21 5.36
C ALA A 238 0.77 15.34 4.77
N LEU A 239 0.57 16.59 5.20
CA LEU A 239 1.44 17.73 4.85
C LEU A 239 2.88 17.47 5.29
N GLY A 240 3.09 16.96 6.51
CA GLY A 240 4.41 16.54 6.99
C GLY A 240 5.05 15.46 6.11
N LYS A 241 4.28 14.49 5.61
CA LYS A 241 4.79 13.45 4.70
C LYS A 241 5.12 13.95 3.30
N ILE A 242 4.43 14.98 2.81
CA ILE A 242 4.73 15.63 1.52
C ILE A 242 6.11 16.27 1.54
N GLY A 243 6.57 16.76 2.69
CA GLY A 243 7.95 17.20 2.84
C GLY A 243 8.14 18.71 2.80
N GLY A 244 9.33 19.12 2.36
CA GLY A 244 9.78 20.52 2.39
C GLY A 244 8.85 21.52 1.69
N THR A 245 8.07 21.11 0.70
CA THR A 245 7.14 22.00 -0.01
C THR A 245 5.95 22.42 0.86
N ALA A 246 5.63 21.67 1.92
CA ALA A 246 4.54 21.95 2.85
C ALA A 246 4.96 22.76 4.09
N VAL A 247 6.25 23.10 4.24
CA VAL A 247 6.80 23.76 5.44
C VAL A 247 6.12 25.09 5.73
N GLU A 248 5.87 25.92 4.70
CA GLU A 248 5.22 27.21 4.87
C GLU A 248 3.79 27.05 5.42
N GLN A 249 3.03 26.09 4.90
CA GLN A 249 1.66 25.83 5.35
C GLN A 249 1.64 25.27 6.77
N LEU A 250 2.61 24.44 7.14
CA LEU A 250 2.76 23.96 8.52
C LEU A 250 3.12 25.11 9.48
N VAL A 251 3.99 26.04 9.06
CA VAL A 251 4.31 27.26 9.83
C VAL A 251 3.07 28.12 10.05
N GLU A 252 2.24 28.34 9.03
CA GLU A 252 0.98 29.09 9.17
C GLU A 252 0.03 28.45 10.21
N ILE A 253 -0.03 27.12 10.27
CA ILE A 253 -0.83 26.40 11.27
C ILE A 253 -0.28 26.62 12.69
N VAL A 254 1.05 26.66 12.84
CA VAL A 254 1.76 26.88 14.11
C VAL A 254 1.58 28.31 14.62
N GLU A 255 1.64 29.30 13.73
CA GLU A 255 1.45 30.73 14.05
C GLU A 255 -0.01 31.08 14.39
N ASN A 256 -0.97 30.28 13.90
CA ASN A 256 -2.38 30.45 14.26
C ASN A 256 -2.65 30.04 15.72
N LYS A 257 -2.65 31.02 16.63
CA LYS A 257 -2.90 30.85 18.07
C LYS A 257 -4.20 30.14 18.44
N GLY A 258 -5.23 30.25 17.59
CA GLY A 258 -6.52 29.60 17.79
C GLY A 258 -6.59 28.18 17.23
N SER A 259 -5.55 27.73 16.53
CA SER A 259 -5.53 26.40 15.92
C SER A 259 -5.36 25.32 16.99
N SER A 260 -6.28 24.36 16.98
CA SER A 260 -6.15 23.12 17.75
C SER A 260 -5.04 22.20 17.23
N MET A 261 -4.48 22.48 16.05
CA MET A 261 -3.54 21.62 15.33
C MET A 261 -2.08 22.09 15.45
N ARG A 262 -1.79 23.05 16.33
CA ARG A 262 -0.42 23.57 16.52
C ARG A 262 0.55 22.47 16.92
N VAL A 263 0.15 21.56 17.82
CA VAL A 263 1.01 20.46 18.27
C VAL A 263 1.31 19.50 17.13
N ASP A 264 0.30 19.13 16.34
CA ASP A 264 0.47 18.25 15.17
C ASP A 264 1.40 18.90 14.13
N ALA A 265 1.26 20.21 13.90
CA ALA A 265 2.10 20.93 12.94
C ALA A 265 3.54 21.11 13.44
N ILE A 266 3.75 21.32 14.75
CA ILE A 266 5.08 21.30 15.37
C ILE A 266 5.73 19.93 15.19
N GLN A 267 5.02 18.83 15.46
CA GLN A 267 5.54 17.47 15.28
C GLN A 267 5.89 17.18 13.82
N ALA A 268 5.06 17.63 12.86
CA ALA A 268 5.35 17.50 11.44
C ALA A 268 6.63 18.29 11.07
N LEU A 269 6.76 19.54 11.50
CA LEU A 269 7.95 20.36 11.25
C LEU A 269 9.21 19.78 11.91
N GLU A 270 9.10 19.20 13.10
CA GLU A 270 10.19 18.49 13.77
C GLU A 270 10.68 17.31 12.94
N GLN A 271 9.77 16.46 12.45
CA GLN A 271 10.10 15.32 11.60
C GLN A 271 10.75 15.73 10.28
N LEU A 272 10.38 16.90 9.75
CA LEU A 272 10.98 17.45 8.53
C LEU A 272 12.40 17.97 8.76
N GLY A 273 12.69 18.52 9.95
CA GLY A 273 13.99 19.09 10.28
C GLY A 273 14.38 20.29 9.39
N ASP A 274 13.41 20.97 8.79
CA ASP A 274 13.65 22.07 7.86
C ASP A 274 13.98 23.37 8.60
N GLU A 275 15.12 24.00 8.28
CA GLU A 275 15.59 25.21 8.95
C GLU A 275 14.61 26.39 8.84
N ARG A 276 13.77 26.43 7.79
CA ARG A 276 12.75 27.48 7.63
C ARG A 276 11.75 27.50 8.78
N ALA A 277 11.56 26.37 9.47
CA ALA A 277 10.68 26.25 10.62
C ALA A 277 11.29 26.82 11.92
N VAL A 278 12.62 26.94 12.01
CA VAL A 278 13.32 27.26 13.27
C VAL A 278 12.90 28.61 13.83
N LYS A 279 12.91 29.66 13.00
CA LYS A 279 12.55 31.01 13.46
C LYS A 279 11.07 31.09 13.90
N PRO A 280 10.08 30.64 13.11
CA PRO A 280 8.69 30.59 13.56
C PRO A 280 8.48 29.77 14.84
N LEU A 281 9.17 28.64 14.98
CA LEU A 281 9.09 27.81 16.20
C LEU A 281 9.67 28.54 17.42
N LEU A 282 10.80 29.25 17.27
CA LEU A 282 11.37 30.07 18.35
C LEU A 282 10.44 31.21 18.74
N GLU A 283 9.80 31.85 17.75
CA GLU A 283 8.80 32.88 18.00
C GLU A 283 7.64 32.29 18.83
N VAL A 284 7.07 31.16 18.41
CA VAL A 284 6.02 30.44 19.18
C VAL A 284 6.46 30.05 20.58
N LEU A 285 7.71 29.61 20.78
CA LEU A 285 8.25 29.33 22.12
C LEU A 285 8.38 30.60 22.97
N SER A 286 8.66 31.75 22.34
CA SER A 286 8.75 33.04 23.01
C SER A 286 7.39 33.68 23.33
N GLU A 287 6.29 33.15 22.77
CA GLU A 287 4.94 33.73 22.85
C GLU A 287 4.22 33.60 24.21
N GLN A 288 4.84 33.00 25.24
CA GLN A 288 4.73 33.33 26.69
C GLN A 288 4.86 32.10 27.61
N GLY A 289 5.43 32.34 28.80
CA GLY A 289 5.70 31.35 29.84
C GLY A 289 4.52 30.49 30.28
N ASN A 290 4.89 29.36 30.89
CA ASN A 290 4.05 28.38 31.60
C ASN A 290 3.21 27.41 30.74
N ARG A 291 3.78 26.84 29.67
CA ARG A 291 3.39 25.50 29.23
C ARG A 291 4.63 24.63 29.07
N GLU A 292 4.85 23.72 30.00
CA GLU A 292 5.86 22.68 29.90
C GLU A 292 5.55 21.83 28.66
N VAL A 293 6.36 21.96 27.62
CA VAL A 293 6.40 20.99 26.53
C VAL A 293 7.29 19.87 27.01
N VAL A 294 6.69 18.79 27.53
CA VAL A 294 7.43 17.57 27.88
C VAL A 294 7.76 16.84 26.58
N VAL A 295 9.00 16.98 26.12
CA VAL A 295 9.57 16.17 25.05
C VAL A 295 10.15 14.92 25.69
N ASN A 296 9.52 13.75 25.48
CA ASN A 296 10.08 12.48 25.89
C ASN A 296 11.05 11.99 24.80
N PHE A 297 12.33 11.90 25.13
CA PHE A 297 13.35 11.22 24.32
C PHE A 297 13.27 9.70 24.51
#